data_AF-A0A969F0T3-F1
#
_entry.id   AF-A0A969F0T3-F1
#
_cell.length_a   1.000
_cell.length_b   1.000
_cell.length_c   1.000
_cell.angle_alpha   90.00
_cell.angle_beta   90.00
_cell.angle_gamma   90.00
#
_symmetry.space_group_name_H-M   'P 1'
#
loop_
_entity.id
_entity.type
_entity.pdbx_description
1 polymer ?
#
loop_
_entity_poly.entity_id
_entity_poly.type
_entity_poly.pdbx_seq_one_letter_code
_entity_poly.pdbx_strand_id
1 'polypeptide(L)'
;MRFAPVEAFEATLTYDRIDDASQTLPQDPRFNGDDPFQNLADKREPTQYSVDQIGLQARWDIGDFQLDSITGYHDGHDDVNQDFDGGSIAGAAIPFAQLHTLRDQSLEVFTEELRLSGAITSQIDFQVGGYYYDSRQD
;
A
#
# COMPACT_ATOMS: atom_id res chain seq x y z
N MET A 1 -37.61 -29.07 5.19
CA MET A 1 -36.44 -28.17 5.28
C MET A 1 -35.24 -29.04 5.59
N ARG A 2 -34.28 -29.15 4.66
CA ARG A 2 -33.07 -29.95 4.86
C ARG A 2 -31.91 -28.98 4.98
N PHE A 3 -31.47 -28.78 6.22
CA PHE A 3 -30.18 -28.19 6.55
C PHE A 3 -29.16 -29.32 6.49
N ALA A 4 -28.09 -29.14 5.70
CA ALA A 4 -26.93 -30.03 5.68
C ALA A 4 -25.72 -29.22 6.22
N PRO A 5 -24.83 -29.83 7.03
CA PRO A 5 -23.85 -29.09 7.82
C PRO A 5 -22.75 -28.45 6.96
N VAL A 6 -22.15 -27.40 7.54
CA VAL A 6 -21.17 -26.47 6.99
C VAL A 6 -19.76 -27.08 6.94
N GLU A 7 -19.56 -28.18 6.21
CA GLU A 7 -18.22 -28.80 6.07
C GLU A 7 -17.45 -28.34 4.82
N ALA A 8 -18.00 -27.43 4.02
CA ALA A 8 -17.50 -27.16 2.68
C ALA A 8 -17.04 -25.72 2.44
N PHE A 9 -17.11 -24.83 3.43
CA PHE A 9 -16.78 -23.41 3.26
C PHE A 9 -15.75 -22.94 4.28
N GLU A 10 -14.65 -22.38 3.78
CA GLU A 10 -13.58 -21.77 4.58
C GLU A 10 -13.43 -20.31 4.17
N ALA A 11 -13.25 -19.41 5.14
CA ALA A 11 -12.89 -18.03 4.85
C ALA A 11 -11.85 -17.51 5.85
N THR A 12 -10.85 -16.81 5.33
CA THR A 12 -9.81 -16.13 6.10
C THR A 12 -9.87 -14.63 5.81
N LEU A 13 -10.08 -13.84 6.86
CA LEU A 13 -10.00 -12.39 6.82
C LEU A 13 -8.68 -11.94 7.44
N THR A 14 -7.94 -11.11 6.72
CA THR A 14 -6.72 -10.46 7.20
C THR A 14 -6.92 -8.95 7.20
N TYR A 15 -6.46 -8.30 8.27
CA TYR A 15 -6.39 -6.86 8.37
C TYR A 15 -5.01 -6.49 8.88
N ASP A 16 -4.37 -5.53 8.23
CA ASP A 16 -3.10 -4.95 8.64
C ASP A 16 -3.19 -3.42 8.60
N ARG A 17 -2.52 -2.78 9.55
CA ARG A 17 -2.43 -1.32 9.63
C ARG A 17 -1.00 -0.93 9.95
N ILE A 18 -0.47 -0.03 9.13
CA ILE A 18 0.85 0.56 9.32
C ILE A 18 0.63 2.05 9.56
N ASP A 19 1.13 2.54 10.69
CA ASP A 19 1.26 3.97 10.93
C ASP A 19 2.74 4.25 11.24
N ASP A 20 3.38 5.09 10.43
CA ASP A 20 4.72 5.61 10.67
C ASP A 20 4.67 7.14 10.71
N ALA A 21 5.32 7.70 11.71
CA ALA A 21 5.50 9.13 11.91
C ALA A 21 6.99 9.45 12.13
N SER A 22 7.85 8.70 11.44
CA SER A 22 9.29 8.80 11.55
C SER A 22 9.81 10.16 11.06
N GLN A 23 11.07 10.41 11.37
CA GLN A 23 11.81 11.54 10.85
C GLN A 23 12.80 10.99 9.82
N THR A 24 12.84 11.63 8.66
CA THR A 24 13.97 11.42 7.77
C THR A 24 15.25 11.90 8.45
N LEU A 25 16.35 11.19 8.18
CA LEU A 25 17.64 11.65 8.67
C LEU A 25 17.92 13.04 8.11
N PRO A 26 18.66 13.88 8.85
CA PRO A 26 18.88 15.25 8.44
C PRO A 26 19.51 15.35 7.04
N GLN A 27 18.80 15.95 6.07
CA GLN A 27 19.23 16.01 4.67
C GLN A 27 20.09 17.26 4.34
N ASP A 28 20.10 18.27 5.22
CA ASP A 28 20.83 19.53 5.00
C ASP A 28 22.04 19.69 5.95
N PRO A 29 23.27 19.27 5.57
CA PRO A 29 24.43 19.32 6.44
C PRO A 29 24.95 20.75 6.74
N ARG A 30 24.31 21.80 6.22
CA ARG A 30 24.86 23.16 6.27
C ARG A 30 24.50 23.87 7.57
N PHE A 31 25.51 24.50 8.12
CA PHE A 31 25.47 25.25 9.37
C PHE A 31 24.44 26.41 9.37
N ASN A 32 23.68 26.58 10.47
CA ASN A 32 22.67 27.62 10.66
C ASN A 32 22.98 28.49 11.90
N GLY A 33 23.34 29.76 11.69
CA GLY A 33 23.54 30.73 12.78
C GLY A 33 24.99 30.90 13.22
N ASP A 34 25.22 31.01 14.54
CA ASP A 34 26.54 31.29 15.15
C ASP A 34 27.23 30.06 15.82
N ASP A 35 26.52 28.94 15.98
CA ASP A 35 27.04 27.69 16.58
C ASP A 35 27.41 26.61 15.55
N PRO A 36 28.69 26.42 15.17
CA PRO A 36 29.13 25.54 14.07
C PRO A 36 28.72 24.05 14.19
N PHE A 37 28.09 23.65 15.30
CA PHE A 37 27.51 22.33 15.51
C PHE A 37 25.99 22.24 15.25
N GLN A 38 25.31 23.36 14.99
CA GLN A 38 23.88 23.42 14.65
C GLN A 38 23.68 23.67 13.16
N ASN A 39 23.17 22.70 12.42
CA ASN A 39 22.91 22.83 10.99
C ASN A 39 21.41 22.98 10.69
N LEU A 40 21.08 23.36 9.45
CA LEU A 40 19.72 23.40 8.92
C LEU A 40 19.05 22.01 8.94
N ALA A 41 19.84 20.97 9.11
CA ALA A 41 19.45 19.60 9.40
C ALA A 41 18.71 19.41 10.75
N ASP A 42 18.78 20.35 11.69
CA ASP A 42 17.97 20.30 12.93
C ASP A 42 16.48 20.67 12.72
N LYS A 43 16.04 20.87 11.47
CA LYS A 43 14.62 21.01 11.16
C LYS A 43 13.95 19.65 11.22
N ARG A 44 12.80 19.59 11.89
CA ARG A 44 11.92 18.42 11.83
C ARG A 44 11.39 18.26 10.41
N GLU A 45 11.66 17.11 9.83
CA GLU A 45 11.10 16.65 8.56
C GLU A 45 10.24 15.41 8.85
N PRO A 46 9.00 15.61 9.32
CA PRO A 46 8.10 14.48 9.53
C PRO A 46 7.81 13.79 8.20
N THR A 47 8.00 12.48 8.21
CA THR A 47 7.45 11.57 7.21
C THR A 47 6.26 10.89 7.87
N GLN A 48 5.07 11.08 7.29
CA GLN A 48 3.87 10.37 7.72
C GLN A 48 3.55 9.33 6.65
N TYR A 49 3.34 8.10 7.09
CA TYR A 49 2.89 7.02 6.24
C TYR A 49 1.81 6.25 6.97
N SER A 50 0.62 6.19 6.39
CA SER A 50 -0.49 5.41 6.93
C SER A 50 -1.03 4.48 5.87
N VAL A 51 -1.19 3.21 6.22
CA VAL A 51 -1.77 2.20 5.34
C VAL A 51 -2.76 1.37 6.11
N ASP A 52 -3.93 1.16 5.51
CA ASP A 52 -4.90 0.15 5.91
C ASP A 52 -5.01 -0.90 4.77
N GLN A 53 -4.84 -2.17 5.12
CA GLN A 53 -4.97 -3.30 4.19
C GLN A 53 -6.00 -4.29 4.71
N ILE A 54 -6.95 -4.68 3.85
CA ILE A 54 -7.93 -5.74 4.11
C ILE A 54 -7.80 -6.80 3.03
N GLY A 55 -7.75 -8.06 3.45
CA GLY A 55 -7.76 -9.22 2.56
C GLY A 55 -8.84 -10.22 2.99
N LEU A 56 -9.63 -10.72 2.04
CA LEU A 56 -10.57 -11.80 2.26
C LEU A 56 -10.26 -12.92 1.29
N GLN A 57 -10.06 -14.12 1.81
CA GLN A 57 -9.93 -15.33 1.00
C GLN A 57 -11.06 -16.26 1.40
N ALA A 58 -11.90 -16.65 0.45
CA ALA A 58 -12.99 -17.58 0.66
C ALA A 58 -12.85 -18.77 -0.29
N ARG A 59 -13.04 -19.97 0.24
CA ARG A 59 -13.08 -21.23 -0.50
C ARG A 59 -14.39 -21.94 -0.22
N TRP A 60 -15.02 -22.43 -1.27
CA TRP A 60 -16.21 -23.25 -1.18
C TRP A 60 -16.07 -24.51 -2.03
N ASP A 61 -16.12 -25.66 -1.39
CA ASP A 61 -16.23 -26.96 -2.04
C ASP A 61 -17.71 -27.25 -2.36
N ILE A 62 -18.03 -27.41 -3.65
CA ILE A 62 -19.39 -27.61 -4.16
C ILE A 62 -19.42 -28.92 -4.94
N GLY A 63 -19.50 -30.04 -4.22
CA GLY A 63 -19.46 -31.37 -4.83
C GLY A 63 -18.10 -31.65 -5.45
N ASP A 64 -18.05 -31.78 -6.78
CA ASP A 64 -16.82 -32.06 -7.55
C ASP A 64 -16.09 -30.77 -8.00
N PHE A 65 -16.56 -29.60 -7.56
CA PHE A 65 -16.01 -28.30 -7.94
C PHE A 65 -15.54 -27.53 -6.70
N GLN A 66 -14.56 -26.67 -6.89
CA GLN A 66 -14.10 -25.71 -5.89
C GLN A 66 -14.24 -24.29 -6.43
N LEU A 67 -14.83 -23.40 -5.63
CA LEU A 67 -14.91 -21.97 -5.89
C LEU A 67 -13.97 -21.24 -4.92
N ASP A 68 -12.98 -20.53 -5.45
CA ASP A 68 -12.12 -19.61 -4.68
C ASP A 68 -12.50 -18.16 -5.01
N SER A 69 -12.60 -17.31 -3.99
CA SER A 69 -12.69 -15.84 -4.09
C SER A 69 -11.57 -15.22 -3.26
N ILE A 70 -10.85 -14.27 -3.85
CA ILE A 70 -9.73 -13.55 -3.23
C ILE A 70 -9.95 -12.06 -3.43
N THR A 71 -10.36 -11.37 -2.37
CA THR A 71 -10.56 -9.92 -2.33
C THR A 71 -9.39 -9.25 -1.61
N GLY A 72 -8.90 -8.14 -2.18
CA GLY A 72 -7.92 -7.28 -1.54
C GLY A 72 -8.31 -5.82 -1.64
N TYR A 73 -8.16 -5.09 -0.53
CA TYR A 73 -8.28 -3.64 -0.48
C TYR A 73 -7.05 -3.05 0.20
N HIS A 74 -6.53 -1.97 -0.36
CA HIS A 74 -5.41 -1.20 0.17
C HIS A 74 -5.75 0.28 0.07
N ASP A 75 -5.61 0.99 1.17
CA ASP A 75 -5.68 2.44 1.24
C ASP A 75 -4.38 2.91 1.90
N GLY A 76 -3.57 3.65 1.15
CA GLY A 76 -2.30 4.15 1.62
C GLY A 76 -2.18 5.64 1.38
N HIS A 77 -1.65 6.36 2.36
CA HIS A 77 -1.37 7.78 2.29
C HIS A 77 0.05 8.03 2.77
N ASP A 78 0.79 8.83 2.01
CA ASP A 78 2.13 9.27 2.37
C ASP A 78 2.26 10.79 2.28
N ASP A 79 2.84 11.37 3.33
CA ASP A 79 3.22 12.77 3.39
C ASP A 79 4.71 12.84 3.73
N VAL A 80 5.51 13.22 2.74
CA VAL A 80 6.97 13.23 2.83
C VAL A 80 7.48 14.60 2.39
N ASN A 81 8.24 15.25 3.27
CA ASN A 81 9.02 16.43 2.89
C ASN A 81 10.31 15.97 2.18
N GLN A 82 10.52 16.40 0.94
CA GLN A 82 11.69 16.02 0.15
C GLN A 82 12.56 17.25 -0.18
N ASP A 83 13.84 17.21 0.20
CA ASP A 83 14.87 18.14 -0.28
C ASP A 83 15.64 17.48 -1.44
N PHE A 84 15.35 17.89 -2.69
CA PHE A 84 15.96 17.29 -3.87
C PHE A 84 17.32 17.88 -4.25
N ASP A 85 17.67 19.05 -3.75
CA ASP A 85 18.80 19.83 -4.29
C ASP A 85 19.89 20.17 -3.28
N GLY A 86 19.65 20.04 -1.97
CA GLY A 86 20.60 20.46 -0.93
C GLY A 86 21.06 21.92 -1.10
N GLY A 87 20.34 22.69 -1.91
CA GLY A 87 20.52 24.10 -2.27
C GLY A 87 20.02 24.97 -1.14
N SER A 88 20.37 26.26 -1.07
CA SER A 88 20.08 27.15 0.09
C SER A 88 18.91 28.07 -0.22
N ILE A 89 18.07 28.41 0.77
CA ILE A 89 16.99 29.42 0.63
C ILE A 89 17.57 30.78 0.20
N ALA A 90 18.84 31.04 0.52
CA ALA A 90 19.56 32.27 0.18
C ALA A 90 20.60 32.09 -0.96
N GLY A 91 20.72 30.90 -1.54
CA GLY A 91 21.75 30.58 -2.51
C GLY A 91 21.33 30.92 -3.94
N ALA A 92 21.91 31.97 -4.52
CA ALA A 92 21.76 32.35 -5.93
C ALA A 92 22.36 31.33 -6.95
N ALA A 93 22.66 30.10 -6.50
CA ALA A 93 23.39 29.10 -7.27
C ALA A 93 22.51 28.19 -8.14
N ILE A 94 21.18 28.30 -8.07
CA ILE A 94 20.25 27.54 -8.91
C ILE A 94 19.22 28.52 -9.50
N PRO A 95 19.12 28.71 -10.83
CA PRO A 95 18.12 29.58 -11.46
C PRO A 95 16.71 28.99 -11.45
N PHE A 96 16.52 27.87 -10.75
CA PHE A 96 15.26 27.17 -10.52
C PHE A 96 15.08 27.15 -9.01
N ALA A 97 13.89 27.50 -8.52
CA ALA A 97 13.58 27.56 -7.10
C ALA A 97 14.05 26.29 -6.38
N GLN A 98 14.63 26.48 -5.19
CA GLN A 98 15.05 25.41 -4.31
C GLN A 98 13.89 24.39 -4.17
N LEU A 99 14.11 23.14 -4.60
CA LEU A 99 13.03 22.17 -4.81
C LEU A 99 12.74 21.40 -3.52
N HIS A 100 12.22 22.12 -2.53
CA HIS A 100 11.61 21.52 -1.34
C HIS A 100 10.17 21.19 -1.68
N THR A 101 9.90 19.93 -2.02
CA THR A 101 8.54 19.49 -2.38
C THR A 101 7.95 18.69 -1.25
N LEU A 102 6.74 19.06 -0.83
CA LEU A 102 5.90 18.20 -0.04
C LEU A 102 5.24 17.20 -0.99
N ARG A 103 5.55 15.92 -0.81
CA ARG A 103 4.87 14.83 -1.49
C ARG A 103 3.77 14.32 -0.58
N ASP A 104 2.57 14.81 -0.82
CA ASP A 104 1.32 14.33 -0.25
C ASP A 104 0.63 13.51 -1.35
N GLN A 105 0.57 12.19 -1.19
CA GLN A 105 -0.12 11.32 -2.13
C GLN A 105 -0.99 10.30 -1.39
N SER A 106 -2.01 9.84 -2.10
CA SER A 106 -2.82 8.70 -1.65
C SER A 106 -2.97 7.67 -2.77
N LEU A 107 -3.05 6.40 -2.40
CA LEU A 107 -3.21 5.27 -3.30
C LEU A 107 -4.23 4.28 -2.73
N GLU A 108 -5.39 4.25 -3.38
CA GLU A 108 -6.42 3.25 -3.16
C GLU A 108 -6.30 2.15 -4.22
N VAL A 109 -6.35 0.88 -3.81
CA VAL A 109 -6.36 -0.28 -4.70
C VAL A 109 -7.41 -1.27 -4.23
N PHE A 110 -8.27 -1.71 -5.14
CA PHE A 110 -9.21 -2.81 -4.94
C PHE A 110 -8.98 -3.91 -5.96
N THR A 111 -8.99 -5.16 -5.50
CA THR A 111 -8.83 -6.34 -6.36
C THR A 111 -9.80 -7.44 -5.95
N GLU A 112 -10.30 -8.18 -6.93
CA GLU A 112 -11.14 -9.37 -6.72
C GLU A 112 -10.77 -10.43 -7.77
N GLU A 113 -10.37 -11.61 -7.32
CA GLU A 113 -10.27 -12.81 -8.16
C GLU A 113 -11.41 -13.76 -7.80
N LEU A 114 -12.10 -14.28 -8.80
CA LEU A 114 -13.04 -15.39 -8.64
C LEU A 114 -12.62 -16.53 -9.57
N ARG A 115 -12.48 -17.74 -9.01
CA ARG A 115 -11.98 -18.92 -9.74
C ARG A 115 -12.82 -20.14 -9.42
N LEU A 116 -13.25 -20.85 -10.46
CA LEU A 116 -13.92 -22.14 -10.38
C LEU A 116 -12.99 -23.22 -10.97
N SER A 117 -12.79 -24.31 -10.24
CA SER A 117 -12.03 -25.48 -10.68
C SER A 117 -12.77 -26.78 -10.40
N GLY A 118 -12.40 -27.85 -11.09
CA GLY A 118 -12.94 -29.19 -10.86
C GLY A 118 -12.56 -30.17 -11.96
N ALA A 119 -13.20 -31.34 -11.96
CA ALA A 119 -12.98 -32.40 -12.94
C ALA A 119 -14.21 -32.56 -13.87
N ILE A 120 -13.99 -32.56 -15.18
CA ILE A 120 -15.04 -32.87 -16.19
C ILE A 120 -15.19 -34.39 -16.32
N THR A 121 -14.06 -35.10 -16.28
CA THR A 121 -13.98 -36.57 -16.30
C THR A 121 -12.82 -37.01 -15.39
N SER A 122 -12.63 -38.32 -15.18
CA SER A 122 -11.50 -38.83 -14.41
C SER A 122 -10.10 -38.58 -15.03
N GLN A 123 -10.04 -37.92 -16.18
CA GLN A 123 -8.81 -37.65 -16.94
C GLN A 123 -8.67 -36.18 -17.34
N ILE A 124 -9.70 -35.35 -17.10
CA ILE A 124 -9.74 -33.96 -17.56
C ILE A 124 -10.19 -33.09 -16.41
N ASP A 125 -9.26 -32.28 -15.92
CA ASP A 125 -9.50 -31.21 -14.97
C ASP A 125 -9.62 -29.87 -15.71
N PHE A 126 -10.34 -28.93 -15.11
CA PHE A 126 -10.46 -27.57 -15.62
C PHE A 126 -10.36 -26.53 -14.52
N GLN A 127 -10.00 -25.32 -14.93
CA GLN A 127 -10.02 -24.13 -14.09
C GLN A 127 -10.38 -22.93 -14.98
N VAL A 128 -11.31 -22.11 -14.51
CA VAL A 128 -11.74 -20.88 -15.17
C VAL A 128 -11.98 -19.82 -14.12
N GLY A 129 -11.69 -18.56 -14.44
CA GLY A 129 -11.87 -17.47 -13.49
C GLY A 129 -11.84 -16.11 -14.16
N GLY A 130 -12.13 -15.10 -13.35
CA GLY A 130 -12.05 -13.70 -13.70
C GLY A 130 -11.30 -12.93 -12.62
N TYR A 131 -10.66 -11.84 -13.04
CA TYR A 131 -9.94 -10.94 -12.16
C TYR A 131 -10.39 -9.51 -12.43
N TYR A 132 -10.66 -8.76 -11.37
CA TYR A 132 -10.99 -7.35 -11.39
C TYR A 132 -9.95 -6.57 -10.58
N TYR A 133 -9.58 -5.40 -11.11
CA TYR A 133 -8.61 -4.49 -10.52
C TYR A 133 -9.08 -3.06 -10.76
N ASP A 134 -9.07 -2.26 -9.69
CA ASP A 134 -9.32 -0.83 -9.72
C ASP A 134 -8.29 -0.12 -8.84
N SER A 135 -7.82 1.04 -9.28
CA SER A 135 -6.94 1.88 -8.48
C SER A 135 -7.19 3.36 -8.71
N ARG A 136 -6.99 4.15 -7.65
CA ARG A 136 -7.04 5.60 -7.66
C ARG A 136 -5.80 6.14 -6.98
N GLN A 137 -5.19 7.14 -7.60
CA GLN A 137 -4.07 7.87 -7.04
C GLN A 137 -4.36 9.36 -7.13
N ASP A 138 -4.24 10.04 -5.99
CA ASP A 138 -4.36 11.49 -5.86
C ASP A 138 -3.03 12.11 -5.40
#